data_AF-A0A816P0J9-F1
#
_entry.id   AF-A0A816P0J9-F1
#
_cell.length_a   1.000
_cell.length_b   1.000
_cell.length_c   1.000
_cell.angle_alpha   90.00
_cell.angle_beta   90.00
_cell.angle_gamma   90.00
#
_symmetry.space_group_name_H-M   'P 1'
#
loop_
_entity.id
_entity.type
_entity.pdbx_description
1 polymer ?
#
loop_
_entity_poly.entity_id
_entity_poly.type
_entity_poly.pdbx_seq_one_letter_code
_entity_poly.pdbx_strand_id
1 'polypeptide(L)'
;MTDHVLSFSSSIPPLLETKSDHCRLRIRFNQLSRERRLLTCLLVLFAIIMCGLLIGIFILSLTFQGRAPIVYREINTTNIGTSYGVVHQNDQQLLSTVIDINTTITARIIDTTLITTTIELTTSTEKQLARYGESCDNDNGCERPFICHKRGSSSPGMCRCPMNYDFTRDKCVGDLNALCTKDIDCQQYMLCSGMNDGTRRCQCQKQFDYDNDKRQCRGDYQAPCESNIDCRTNLVCNKTVTPSVCSCESFYQYYPSLRKCRGDPGAVCDRATAECVDNAECRDGACECSKQFVPDENKTCVDPCPLQIPNPARIRYPGNCRKFIDCQQKSKTECPEPTMFNLRKQLCDYPKNVIDC
;
A
#
# COMPACT_ATOMS: atom_id res chain seq x y z
N MET A 1 -21.50 54.40 -60.79
CA MET A 1 -20.35 54.06 -59.92
C MET A 1 -20.57 52.65 -59.40
N THR A 2 -19.91 51.70 -60.07
CA THR A 2 -19.48 50.35 -59.64
C THR A 2 -20.40 49.47 -58.80
N ASP A 3 -20.91 48.43 -59.48
CA ASP A 3 -21.35 47.14 -58.97
C ASP A 3 -20.29 46.42 -58.12
N HIS A 4 -20.72 45.54 -57.20
CA HIS A 4 -20.08 44.23 -56.99
C HIS A 4 -21.05 43.22 -56.34
N VAL A 5 -21.50 42.28 -57.16
CA VAL A 5 -22.07 40.98 -56.81
C VAL A 5 -20.92 40.03 -56.50
N LEU A 6 -20.96 39.29 -55.39
CA LEU A 6 -20.06 38.16 -55.13
C LEU A 6 -20.88 36.87 -54.99
N SER A 7 -20.80 36.07 -56.04
CA SER A 7 -21.17 34.66 -56.11
C SER A 7 -19.97 33.80 -55.67
N PHE A 8 -20.20 32.84 -54.79
CA PHE A 8 -19.23 31.77 -54.51
C PHE A 8 -19.73 30.46 -55.14
N SER A 9 -19.14 30.14 -56.29
CA SER A 9 -19.08 28.81 -56.87
C SER A 9 -17.88 28.09 -56.25
N SER A 10 -18.07 26.88 -55.73
CA SER A 10 -16.96 25.98 -55.44
C SER A 10 -17.26 24.59 -56.01
N SER A 11 -16.25 24.12 -56.71
CA SER A 11 -16.27 23.08 -57.71
C SER A 11 -16.08 21.71 -57.08
N ILE A 12 -16.86 20.75 -57.57
CA ILE A 12 -16.70 19.32 -57.32
C ILE A 12 -15.58 18.79 -58.24
N PRO A 13 -14.52 18.14 -57.73
CA PRO A 13 -13.63 17.34 -58.56
C PRO A 13 -14.12 15.88 -58.64
N PRO A 14 -13.91 15.18 -59.78
CA PRO A 14 -14.37 13.81 -59.97
C PRO A 14 -13.35 12.74 -59.53
N LEU A 15 -13.90 11.60 -59.10
CA LEU A 15 -13.45 10.21 -59.21
C LEU A 15 -11.95 9.90 -59.43
N LEU A 16 -11.37 9.16 -58.47
CA LEU A 16 -10.32 8.17 -58.74
C LEU A 16 -10.65 6.83 -58.08
N GLU A 17 -10.97 5.83 -58.90
CA GLU A 17 -10.93 4.41 -58.55
C GLU A 17 -9.50 3.99 -58.21
N THR A 18 -9.29 3.32 -57.06
CA THR A 18 -8.09 2.49 -56.85
C THR A 18 -8.49 1.09 -56.42
N LYS A 19 -8.06 0.16 -57.27
CA LYS A 19 -8.28 -1.28 -57.24
C LYS A 19 -7.29 -1.94 -56.26
N SER A 20 -7.83 -2.76 -55.35
CA SER A 20 -7.31 -4.07 -54.95
C SER A 20 -5.78 -4.29 -54.87
N ASP A 21 -5.20 -4.13 -53.68
CA ASP A 21 -3.87 -4.68 -53.32
C ASP A 21 -3.85 -5.26 -51.89
N HIS A 22 -4.77 -6.18 -51.58
CA HIS A 22 -4.85 -6.83 -50.25
C HIS A 22 -4.36 -8.29 -50.19
N CYS A 23 -3.82 -8.84 -51.28
CA CYS A 23 -3.46 -10.26 -51.33
C CYS A 23 -1.95 -10.59 -51.32
N ARG A 24 -1.03 -9.61 -51.23
CA ARG A 24 0.43 -9.87 -51.21
C ARG A 24 1.11 -9.75 -49.84
N LEU A 25 0.44 -9.25 -48.81
CA LEU A 25 1.01 -9.06 -47.47
C LEU A 25 0.96 -10.31 -46.57
N ARG A 26 0.18 -11.34 -46.94
CA ARG A 26 -0.05 -12.51 -46.08
C ARG A 26 1.08 -13.55 -46.11
N ILE A 27 1.98 -13.51 -47.10
CA ILE A 27 3.06 -14.52 -47.23
C ILE A 27 4.31 -14.13 -46.43
N ARG A 28 4.60 -12.84 -46.22
CA ARG A 28 5.77 -12.41 -45.43
C ARG A 28 5.60 -12.58 -43.91
N PHE A 29 4.38 -12.65 -43.39
CA PHE A 29 4.14 -12.83 -41.95
C PHE A 29 4.44 -14.25 -41.45
N ASN A 30 4.42 -15.26 -42.33
CA ASN A 30 4.68 -16.65 -41.93
C ASN A 30 6.17 -16.99 -41.79
N GLN A 31 7.10 -16.23 -42.39
CA GLN A 31 8.53 -16.46 -42.17
C GLN A 31 9.05 -15.82 -40.88
N LEU A 32 8.59 -14.61 -40.54
CA LEU A 32 8.94 -13.93 -39.28
C LEU A 32 8.45 -14.66 -38.01
N SER A 33 7.39 -15.46 -38.12
CA SER A 33 6.88 -16.28 -37.03
C SER A 33 7.81 -17.47 -36.68
N ARG A 34 8.50 -18.03 -37.68
CA ARG A 34 9.35 -19.22 -37.49
C ARG A 34 10.66 -18.90 -36.79
N GLU A 35 11.27 -17.76 -37.11
CA GLU A 35 12.50 -17.29 -36.45
C GLU A 35 12.26 -16.86 -35.00
N ARG A 36 11.13 -16.20 -34.72
CA ARG A 36 10.76 -15.85 -33.33
C ARG A 36 10.56 -17.08 -32.45
N ARG A 37 9.96 -18.15 -32.99
CA ARG A 37 9.78 -19.41 -32.26
C ARG A 37 11.12 -20.06 -31.91
N LEU A 38 12.08 -20.05 -32.84
CA LEU A 38 13.42 -20.61 -32.59
C LEU A 38 14.17 -19.82 -31.50
N LEU A 39 14.06 -18.49 -31.53
CA LEU A 39 14.67 -17.62 -30.53
C LEU A 39 14.06 -17.82 -29.13
N THR A 40 12.74 -17.95 -29.02
CA THR A 40 12.09 -18.30 -27.74
C THR A 40 12.53 -19.67 -27.22
N CYS A 41 12.65 -20.68 -28.08
CA CYS A 41 13.15 -21.99 -27.64
C CYS A 41 14.59 -21.93 -27.13
N LEU A 42 15.47 -21.17 -27.80
CA LEU A 42 16.86 -20.97 -27.36
C LEU A 42 16.94 -20.23 -26.01
N LEU A 43 16.11 -19.20 -25.81
CA LEU A 43 16.07 -18.47 -24.54
C LEU A 43 15.57 -19.34 -23.38
N VAL A 44 14.55 -20.18 -23.62
CA VAL A 44 14.06 -21.13 -22.61
C VAL A 44 15.14 -22.17 -22.27
N LEU A 45 15.84 -22.70 -23.28
CA LEU A 45 16.93 -23.66 -23.04
C LEU A 45 18.06 -23.04 -22.22
N PHE A 46 18.44 -21.79 -22.53
CA PHE A 46 19.46 -21.05 -21.80
C PHE A 46 19.06 -20.79 -20.35
N ALA A 47 17.80 -20.43 -20.10
CA ALA A 47 17.27 -20.24 -18.75
C ALA A 47 17.33 -21.53 -17.91
N ILE A 48 17.03 -22.69 -18.51
CA ILE A 48 17.10 -23.99 -17.82
C ILE A 48 18.55 -24.32 -17.44
N ILE A 49 19.50 -24.10 -18.35
CA ILE A 49 20.93 -24.35 -18.09
C ILE A 49 21.46 -23.45 -16.97
N MET A 50 21.11 -22.16 -16.99
CA MET A 50 21.51 -21.21 -15.95
C MET A 50 20.91 -21.55 -14.59
N CYS A 51 19.65 -22.02 -14.57
CA CYS A 51 19.00 -22.46 -13.34
C CYS A 51 19.69 -23.71 -12.75
N GLY A 52 20.06 -24.67 -13.60
CA GLY A 52 20.84 -25.85 -13.19
C GLY A 52 22.22 -25.50 -12.61
N LEU A 53 22.93 -24.55 -13.22
CA LEU A 53 24.22 -24.06 -12.71
C LEU A 53 24.08 -23.37 -11.34
N LEU A 54 23.05 -22.54 -11.16
CA LEU A 54 22.79 -21.87 -9.88
C LEU A 54 22.45 -22.87 -8.76
N ILE A 55 21.64 -23.88 -9.06
CA ILE A 55 21.34 -24.96 -8.11
C ILE A 55 22.62 -25.74 -7.76
N GLY A 56 23.47 -26.03 -8.75
CA GLY A 56 24.77 -26.68 -8.52
C GLY A 56 25.69 -25.88 -7.60
N ILE A 57 25.81 -24.57 -7.80
CA ILE A 57 26.60 -23.67 -6.95
C ILE A 57 26.02 -23.61 -5.53
N PHE A 58 24.70 -23.60 -5.39
CA PHE A 58 24.04 -23.59 -4.08
C PHE A 58 24.31 -24.88 -3.30
N ILE A 59 24.25 -26.05 -3.96
CA ILE A 59 24.57 -27.34 -3.34
C ILE A 59 26.05 -27.41 -2.94
N LEU A 60 26.96 -26.90 -3.77
CA LEU A 60 28.40 -26.80 -3.44
C LEU A 60 28.68 -25.85 -2.26
N SER A 61 27.86 -24.80 -2.10
CA SER A 61 27.98 -23.87 -0.97
C SER A 61 27.49 -24.51 0.34
N LEU A 62 26.46 -25.37 0.27
CA LEU A 62 25.95 -26.09 1.43
C LEU A 62 26.89 -27.19 1.92
N THR A 63 27.66 -27.83 1.03
CA THR A 63 28.65 -28.85 1.44
C THR A 63 29.92 -28.25 2.04
N PHE A 64 30.23 -26.98 1.78
CA PHE A 64 31.42 -26.31 2.34
C PHE A 64 31.23 -25.75 3.76
N GLN A 65 30.00 -25.70 4.29
CA GLN A 65 29.71 -25.26 5.67
C GLN A 65 29.90 -26.37 6.72
N GLY A 66 30.34 -27.57 6.34
CA GLY A 66 30.62 -28.70 7.24
C GLY A 66 32.01 -28.71 7.89
N ARG A 67 32.74 -27.58 7.97
CA ARG A 67 33.97 -27.49 8.77
C ARG A 67 33.66 -26.89 10.13
N ALA A 68 33.91 -27.71 11.15
CA ALA A 68 33.68 -27.47 12.56
C ALA A 68 34.12 -26.05 13.00
N PRO A 69 33.30 -25.34 13.81
CA PRO A 69 33.75 -24.13 14.46
C PRO A 69 34.84 -24.47 15.48
N ILE A 70 35.96 -23.76 15.39
CA ILE A 70 36.91 -23.63 16.48
C ILE A 70 36.14 -23.04 17.66
N VAL A 71 35.95 -23.83 18.70
CA VAL A 71 35.36 -23.41 19.97
C VAL A 71 36.32 -22.42 20.63
N TYR A 72 36.08 -21.13 20.46
CA TYR A 72 36.54 -20.15 21.44
C TYR A 72 35.59 -20.26 22.63
N ARG A 73 36.07 -20.89 23.70
CA ARG A 73 35.38 -20.88 24.99
C ARG A 73 35.69 -19.54 25.66
N GLU A 74 34.93 -18.50 25.31
CA GLU A 74 34.77 -17.37 26.22
C GLU A 74 33.93 -17.84 27.40
N ILE A 75 34.54 -17.87 28.58
CA ILE A 75 33.83 -18.05 29.83
C ILE A 75 33.23 -16.68 30.19
N ASN A 76 32.04 -16.41 29.66
CA ASN A 76 31.17 -15.37 30.23
C ASN A 76 30.47 -15.98 31.44
N THR A 77 30.98 -15.70 32.64
CA THR A 77 30.22 -15.87 33.88
C THR A 77 29.23 -14.73 34.01
N THR A 78 28.06 -14.85 33.41
CA THR A 78 26.85 -14.18 33.91
C THR A 78 26.20 -15.12 34.91
N ASN A 79 26.64 -15.04 36.17
CA ASN A 79 25.78 -15.40 37.28
C ASN A 79 26.12 -14.53 38.48
N ILE A 80 25.07 -13.85 38.94
CA ILE A 80 24.98 -13.20 40.23
C ILE A 80 25.23 -14.27 41.29
N GLY A 81 26.35 -14.15 41.98
CA GLY A 81 26.76 -15.07 43.02
C GLY A 81 28.19 -14.75 43.41
N THR A 82 28.37 -14.32 44.66
CA THR A 82 29.67 -14.14 45.32
C THR A 82 30.66 -15.23 44.91
N SER A 83 31.65 -14.88 44.10
CA SER A 83 32.72 -15.81 43.73
C SER A 83 33.90 -15.62 44.69
N TYR A 84 34.30 -16.71 45.34
CA TYR A 84 35.50 -16.77 46.18
C TYR A 84 36.65 -17.28 45.32
N GLY A 85 37.61 -16.41 45.01
CA GLY A 85 38.89 -16.82 44.43
C GLY A 85 39.93 -16.98 45.54
N VAL A 86 40.29 -18.22 45.88
CA VAL A 86 41.45 -18.50 46.74
C VAL A 86 42.66 -18.74 45.84
N VAL A 87 43.63 -17.81 45.88
CA VAL A 87 44.95 -18.04 45.29
C VAL A 87 45.82 -18.64 46.39
N HIS A 88 46.14 -19.94 46.27
CA HIS A 88 47.18 -20.54 47.08
C HIS A 88 48.54 -20.16 46.49
N GLN A 89 49.28 -19.31 47.21
CA GLN A 89 50.72 -19.17 47.03
C GLN A 89 51.37 -19.44 48.38
N ASN A 90 52.38 -20.32 48.38
CA ASN A 90 53.09 -20.76 49.57
C ASN A 90 53.57 -19.56 50.39
N ASP A 91 53.28 -19.63 51.69
CA ASP A 91 53.86 -18.85 52.77
C ASP A 91 53.96 -17.33 52.55
N GLN A 92 52.85 -16.62 52.76
CA GLN A 92 52.76 -15.53 53.73
C GLN A 92 51.34 -14.94 53.78
N GLN A 93 50.89 -14.60 55.00
CA GLN A 93 49.57 -14.06 55.29
C GLN A 93 49.35 -12.72 54.59
N LEU A 94 48.18 -12.53 53.96
CA LEU A 94 47.69 -11.22 53.56
C LEU A 94 46.23 -11.02 53.95
N LEU A 95 45.98 -9.84 54.52
CA LEU A 95 44.70 -9.27 54.94
C LEU A 95 43.57 -9.56 53.93
N SER A 96 42.45 -10.09 54.40
CA SER A 96 41.20 -10.08 53.63
C SER A 96 40.52 -8.72 53.76
N THR A 97 40.49 -7.95 52.68
CA THR A 97 39.50 -6.87 52.53
C THR A 97 38.38 -7.37 51.63
N VAL A 98 37.18 -7.46 52.18
CA VAL A 98 35.95 -7.75 51.45
C VAL A 98 35.59 -6.51 50.64
N ILE A 99 35.56 -6.62 49.31
CA ILE A 99 35.01 -5.58 48.44
C ILE A 99 33.89 -6.22 47.62
N ASP A 100 32.67 -5.74 47.86
CA ASP A 100 31.48 -6.10 47.09
C ASP A 100 31.51 -5.33 45.76
N ILE A 101 31.68 -6.01 44.63
CA ILE A 101 31.60 -5.33 43.32
C ILE A 101 30.89 -6.18 42.28
N ASN A 102 29.85 -5.60 41.68
CA ASN A 102 29.03 -6.16 40.60
C ASN A 102 29.62 -5.81 39.22
N THR A 103 30.95 -5.89 39.06
CA THR A 103 31.69 -5.44 37.86
C THR A 103 32.74 -6.44 37.41
N THR A 104 32.94 -6.56 36.10
CA THR A 104 33.99 -7.36 35.48
C THR A 104 35.36 -6.68 35.64
N ILE A 105 36.34 -7.37 36.24
CA ILE A 105 37.71 -6.86 36.41
C ILE A 105 38.63 -7.54 35.39
N THR A 106 39.31 -6.76 34.55
CA THR A 106 40.34 -7.25 33.64
C THR A 106 41.71 -6.85 34.17
N ALA A 107 42.41 -7.77 34.85
CA ALA A 107 43.78 -7.53 35.30
C ALA A 107 44.78 -7.95 34.20
N ARG A 108 45.68 -7.06 33.81
CA ARG A 108 46.79 -7.36 32.89
C ARG A 108 48.09 -7.33 33.69
N ILE A 109 48.72 -8.50 33.84
CA ILE A 109 50.02 -8.61 34.52
C ILE A 109 51.09 -8.16 33.53
N ILE A 110 51.77 -7.05 33.82
CA ILE A 110 52.93 -6.57 33.06
C ILE A 110 54.15 -6.76 33.95
N ASP A 111 54.94 -7.78 33.61
CA ASP A 111 56.27 -8.14 34.12
C ASP A 111 56.45 -8.51 35.60
N THR A 112 57.16 -9.62 35.79
CA THR A 112 57.48 -10.26 37.07
C THR A 112 58.87 -9.86 37.53
N THR A 113 59.03 -8.65 38.06
CA THR A 113 60.20 -8.33 38.93
C THR A 113 59.78 -7.36 40.03
N LEU A 114 59.94 -7.80 41.28
CA LEU A 114 59.74 -7.11 42.57
C LEU A 114 58.44 -6.30 42.76
N ILE A 115 57.53 -6.87 43.56
CA ILE A 115 56.12 -6.55 43.67
C ILE A 115 55.88 -5.32 44.57
N THR A 116 55.67 -4.16 43.96
CA THR A 116 54.74 -3.14 44.48
C THR A 116 53.64 -3.00 43.44
N THR A 117 52.57 -3.78 43.55
CA THR A 117 51.48 -3.79 42.58
C THR A 117 50.58 -2.57 42.81
N THR A 118 50.79 -1.49 42.07
CA THR A 118 49.76 -0.47 41.86
C THR A 118 48.71 -1.06 40.92
N ILE A 119 47.56 -1.45 41.48
CA ILE A 119 46.39 -1.87 40.71
C ILE A 119 45.66 -0.60 40.28
N GLU A 120 45.80 -0.19 39.01
CA GLU A 120 44.91 0.81 38.41
C GLU A 120 43.55 0.18 38.13
N LEU A 121 42.61 0.34 39.07
CA LEU A 121 41.21 -0.02 38.90
C LEU A 121 40.55 0.99 37.95
N THR A 122 40.38 0.62 36.68
CA THR A 122 39.55 1.36 35.73
C THR A 122 38.11 0.87 35.86
N THR A 123 37.29 1.59 36.64
CA THR A 123 35.85 1.33 36.75
C THR A 123 35.12 1.88 35.52
N SER A 124 34.80 1.02 34.56
CA SER A 124 33.86 1.36 33.48
C SER A 124 32.44 1.13 33.98
N THR A 125 31.79 2.16 34.50
CA THR A 125 30.33 2.14 34.71
C THR A 125 29.67 2.20 33.34
N GLU A 126 29.17 1.08 32.82
CA GLU A 126 28.23 1.12 31.71
C GLU A 126 27.00 1.91 32.18
N LYS A 127 26.89 3.14 31.70
CA LYS A 127 25.74 4.01 31.99
C LYS A 127 24.52 3.37 31.34
N GLN A 128 23.61 2.81 32.13
CA GLN A 128 22.33 2.33 31.62
C GLN A 128 21.59 3.51 30.99
N LEU A 129 21.32 3.41 29.69
CA LEU A 129 20.58 4.42 28.94
C LEU A 129 19.08 4.28 29.24
N ALA A 130 18.40 5.41 29.34
CA ALA A 130 16.98 5.49 29.65
C ALA A 130 16.12 5.03 28.46
N ARG A 131 15.09 4.23 28.74
CA ARG A 131 14.16 3.66 27.76
C ARG A 131 13.00 4.61 27.45
N TYR A 132 12.16 4.25 26.48
CA TYR A 132 10.97 5.02 26.13
C TYR A 132 10.11 5.37 27.37
N GLY A 133 9.79 6.65 27.53
CA GLY A 133 8.99 7.17 28.65
C GLY A 133 9.79 7.42 29.93
N GLU A 134 11.06 7.03 30.01
CA GLU A 134 11.91 7.31 31.15
C GLU A 134 12.47 8.74 31.11
N SER A 135 12.84 9.24 32.29
CA SER A 135 13.36 10.60 32.45
C SER A 135 14.74 10.75 31.83
N CYS A 136 15.00 11.90 31.20
CA CYS A 136 16.28 12.21 30.59
C CYS A 136 16.66 13.67 30.78
N ASP A 137 17.98 13.91 30.89
CA ASP A 137 18.54 15.27 30.97
C ASP A 137 18.94 15.81 29.59
N ASN A 138 19.34 14.93 28.68
CA ASN A 138 19.71 15.22 27.30
C ASN A 138 19.58 13.96 26.43
N ASP A 139 19.79 14.10 25.11
CA ASP A 139 19.65 13.00 24.15
C ASP A 139 20.61 11.83 24.41
N ASN A 140 21.79 12.10 24.98
CA ASN A 140 22.76 11.06 25.35
C ASN A 140 22.31 10.25 26.58
N GLY A 141 21.22 10.65 27.24
CA GLY A 141 20.59 9.89 28.30
C GLY A 141 19.65 8.79 27.81
N CYS A 142 19.26 8.80 26.53
CA CYS A 142 18.28 7.88 25.99
C CYS A 142 18.92 6.75 25.17
N GLU A 143 18.34 5.55 25.22
CA GLU A 143 18.74 4.43 24.37
C GLU A 143 18.42 4.77 22.90
N ARG A 144 19.36 4.54 21.96
CA ARG A 144 19.06 4.77 20.55
C ARG A 144 17.94 3.84 20.09
N PRO A 145 16.91 4.31 19.37
CA PRO A 145 16.82 5.59 18.65
C PRO A 145 16.02 6.71 19.38
N PHE A 146 15.77 6.60 20.68
CA PHE A 146 14.99 7.60 21.42
C PHE A 146 15.75 8.93 21.57
N ILE A 147 15.01 10.04 21.59
CA ILE A 147 15.50 11.40 21.84
C ILE A 147 14.83 11.98 23.08
N CYS A 148 15.53 12.88 23.76
CA CYS A 148 15.06 13.47 25.00
C CYS A 148 14.13 14.66 24.73
N HIS A 149 12.84 14.48 24.96
CA HIS A 149 11.84 15.52 24.71
C HIS A 149 11.51 16.28 26.01
N LYS A 150 11.82 17.59 26.07
CA LYS A 150 11.52 18.45 27.22
C LYS A 150 10.28 19.31 27.00
N ARG A 151 9.33 19.30 27.95
CA ARG A 151 8.25 20.29 28.04
C ARG A 151 8.70 21.47 28.89
N GLY A 152 9.45 22.39 28.28
CA GLY A 152 9.94 23.62 28.93
C GLY A 152 11.27 23.45 29.68
N SER A 153 11.82 24.57 30.16
CA SER A 153 13.19 24.66 30.69
C SER A 153 13.40 23.99 32.05
N SER A 154 12.33 23.73 32.80
CA SER A 154 12.37 23.27 34.20
C SER A 154 11.73 21.89 34.43
N SER A 155 11.17 21.26 33.39
CA SER A 155 10.62 19.90 33.49
C SER A 155 11.70 18.87 33.12
N PRO A 156 11.79 17.73 33.83
CA PRO A 156 12.60 16.61 33.36
C PRO A 156 12.13 16.18 31.96
N GLY A 157 13.08 15.90 31.07
CA GLY A 157 12.77 15.41 29.74
C GLY A 157 12.27 13.97 29.80
N MET A 158 11.58 13.52 28.76
CA MET A 158 11.23 12.11 28.58
C MET A 158 11.79 11.57 27.28
N CYS A 159 12.36 10.38 27.32
CA CYS A 159 12.81 9.70 26.11
C CYS A 159 11.60 9.33 25.25
N ARG A 160 11.58 9.80 24.01
CA ARG A 160 10.50 9.57 23.02
C ARG A 160 11.08 9.22 21.66
N CYS A 161 10.24 8.68 20.79
CA CYS A 161 10.64 8.49 19.41
C CYS A 161 10.88 9.84 18.69
N PRO A 162 11.83 9.89 17.74
CA PRO A 162 12.05 11.08 16.93
C PRO A 162 10.81 11.45 16.10
N MET A 163 10.79 12.66 15.53
CA MET A 163 9.76 13.02 14.54
C MET A 163 9.77 12.01 13.39
N ASN A 164 8.59 11.66 12.89
CA ASN A 164 8.38 10.63 11.88
C ASN A 164 8.68 9.21 12.36
N TYR A 165 8.64 8.94 13.67
CA TYR A 165 8.70 7.57 14.20
C TYR A 165 7.56 7.36 15.18
N ASP A 166 7.00 6.15 15.15
CA ASP A 166 6.01 5.71 16.12
C ASP A 166 6.56 4.58 16.99
N PHE A 167 6.16 4.57 18.26
CA PHE A 167 6.58 3.55 19.22
C PHE A 167 5.69 2.31 19.06
N THR A 168 6.28 1.19 18.62
CA THR A 168 5.57 -0.07 18.39
C THR A 168 6.41 -1.23 18.90
N ARG A 169 5.84 -2.07 19.78
CA ARG A 169 6.49 -3.27 20.34
C ARG A 169 7.92 -2.99 20.83
N ASP A 170 8.04 -1.98 21.69
CA ASP A 170 9.28 -1.56 22.36
C ASP A 170 10.39 -0.95 21.48
N LYS A 171 10.09 -0.64 20.22
CA LYS A 171 11.01 0.08 19.33
C LYS A 171 10.34 1.25 18.62
N CYS A 172 11.14 2.24 18.24
CA CYS A 172 10.69 3.26 17.30
C CYS A 172 10.76 2.72 15.88
N VAL A 173 9.66 2.87 15.15
CA VAL A 173 9.54 2.45 13.76
C VAL A 173 9.20 3.67 12.92
N GLY A 174 9.98 3.90 11.85
CA GLY A 174 9.86 5.07 11.00
C GLY A 174 8.59 5.05 10.16
N ASP A 175 7.85 6.15 10.18
CA ASP A 175 6.70 6.41 9.31
C ASP A 175 7.15 7.11 7.99
N LEU A 176 6.22 7.73 7.26
CA LEU A 176 6.53 8.38 5.99
C LEU A 176 7.65 9.43 6.12
N ASN A 177 8.71 9.27 5.32
CA ASN A 177 9.89 10.14 5.27
C ASN A 177 10.81 10.07 6.50
N ALA A 178 10.63 9.12 7.41
CA ALA A 178 11.61 8.82 8.45
C ALA A 178 12.94 8.39 7.84
N LEU A 179 14.07 8.78 8.44
CA LEU A 179 15.38 8.29 8.01
C LEU A 179 15.50 6.79 8.28
N CYS A 180 16.15 6.06 7.40
CA CYS A 180 16.28 4.61 7.57
C CYS A 180 17.61 4.11 7.02
N THR A 181 18.04 2.96 7.51
CA THR A 181 19.19 2.22 6.97
C THR A 181 18.78 0.91 6.34
N LYS A 182 17.73 0.29 6.86
CA LYS A 182 17.18 -1.00 6.45
C LYS A 182 15.65 -0.93 6.43
N ASP A 183 15.02 -1.84 5.70
CA ASP A 183 13.55 -1.91 5.62
C ASP A 183 12.90 -2.20 6.98
N ILE A 184 13.59 -2.92 7.87
CA ILE A 184 13.11 -3.22 9.24
C ILE A 184 13.00 -1.97 10.15
N ASP A 185 13.61 -0.86 9.73
CA ASP A 185 13.53 0.43 10.43
C ASP A 185 12.19 1.13 10.14
N CYS A 186 11.48 0.72 9.08
CA CYS A 186 10.24 1.33 8.61
C CYS A 186 8.99 0.54 9.05
N GLN A 187 7.83 1.21 9.03
CA GLN A 187 6.55 0.58 9.36
C GLN A 187 6.15 -0.50 8.35
N GLN A 188 5.14 -1.28 8.71
CA GLN A 188 4.59 -2.32 7.83
C GLN A 188 4.19 -1.73 6.48
N TYR A 189 4.50 -2.46 5.40
CA TYR A 189 4.28 -2.05 4.00
C TYR A 189 5.08 -0.82 3.53
N MET A 190 6.09 -0.41 4.29
CA MET A 190 7.10 0.58 3.85
C MET A 190 8.41 -0.11 3.46
N LEU A 191 9.19 0.57 2.62
CA LEU A 191 10.56 0.21 2.26
C LEU A 191 11.49 1.41 2.49
N CYS A 192 12.74 1.09 2.81
CA CYS A 192 13.78 2.09 2.98
C CYS A 192 14.38 2.49 1.62
N SER A 193 13.80 3.50 0.99
CA SER A 193 14.15 3.96 -0.36
C SER A 193 15.20 5.07 -0.35
N GLY A 194 16.11 5.05 -1.33
CA GLY A 194 17.05 6.14 -1.55
C GLY A 194 16.36 7.38 -2.14
N MET A 195 16.76 8.55 -1.65
CA MET A 195 16.29 9.87 -2.09
C MET A 195 17.37 10.56 -2.94
N ASN A 196 16.98 11.60 -3.69
CA ASN A 196 17.89 12.35 -4.57
C ASN A 196 18.97 13.13 -3.80
N ASP A 197 18.76 13.39 -2.51
CA ASP A 197 19.73 14.03 -1.61
C ASP A 197 20.78 13.07 -1.04
N GLY A 198 20.76 11.79 -1.47
CA GLY A 198 21.65 10.74 -0.96
C GLY A 198 21.21 10.16 0.39
N THR A 199 20.14 10.69 1.00
CA THR A 199 19.55 10.09 2.20
C THR A 199 18.68 8.89 1.84
N ARG A 200 18.39 8.05 2.83
CA ARG A 200 17.42 6.96 2.68
C ARG A 200 16.26 7.22 3.62
N ARG A 201 15.03 7.07 3.12
CA ARG A 201 13.83 7.33 3.90
C ARG A 201 12.75 6.29 3.66
N CYS A 202 11.91 6.09 4.66
CA CYS A 202 10.77 5.19 4.60
C CYS A 202 9.72 5.72 3.61
N GLN A 203 9.34 4.89 2.64
CA GLN A 203 8.29 5.15 1.67
C GLN A 203 7.34 3.97 1.59
N CYS A 204 6.06 4.22 1.36
CA CYS A 204 5.11 3.14 1.07
C CYS A 204 5.53 2.36 -0.18
N GLN A 205 5.28 1.05 -0.17
CA GLN A 205 5.40 0.22 -1.36
C GLN A 205 4.44 0.70 -2.47
N LYS A 206 4.72 0.39 -3.74
CA LYS A 206 3.97 0.92 -4.90
C LYS A 206 2.45 0.65 -4.89
N GLN A 207 1.99 -0.36 -4.14
CA GLN A 207 0.58 -0.73 -4.02
C GLN A 207 -0.08 -0.17 -2.75
N PHE A 208 0.62 0.69 -2.02
CA PHE A 208 0.17 1.24 -0.75
C PHE A 208 0.27 2.76 -0.80
N ASP A 209 -0.78 3.43 -0.34
CA ASP A 209 -0.81 4.88 -0.18
C ASP A 209 -0.70 5.22 1.30
N TYR A 210 -0.02 6.32 1.62
CA TYR A 210 0.10 6.77 3.00
C TYR A 210 -1.19 7.46 3.46
N ASP A 211 -1.78 6.95 4.53
CA ASP A 211 -2.91 7.56 5.21
C ASP A 211 -2.38 8.52 6.30
N ASN A 212 -2.51 9.82 6.07
CA ASN A 212 -2.03 10.85 6.99
C ASN A 212 -2.78 10.83 8.35
N ASP A 213 -4.06 10.46 8.35
CA ASP A 213 -4.87 10.46 9.57
C ASP A 213 -4.50 9.28 10.47
N LYS A 214 -4.09 8.17 9.86
CA LYS A 214 -3.72 6.94 10.55
C LYS A 214 -2.21 6.74 10.67
N ARG A 215 -1.42 7.61 10.04
CA ARG A 215 0.05 7.56 9.97
C ARG A 215 0.59 6.17 9.61
N GLN A 216 -0.02 5.54 8.60
CA GLN A 216 0.35 4.20 8.14
C GLN A 216 0.11 4.06 6.64
N CYS A 217 0.83 3.14 5.99
CA CYS A 217 0.56 2.77 4.61
C CYS A 217 -0.65 1.83 4.53
N ARG A 218 -1.61 2.14 3.65
CA ARG A 218 -2.79 1.33 3.38
C ARG A 218 -2.80 0.85 1.94
N GLY A 219 -3.08 -0.43 1.76
CA GLY A 219 -3.15 -1.12 0.49
C GLY A 219 -4.27 -0.61 -0.40
N ASP A 220 -3.93 -0.37 -1.65
CA ASP A 220 -4.87 -0.11 -2.75
C ASP A 220 -5.49 -1.43 -3.26
N TYR A 221 -6.34 -1.37 -4.28
CA TYR A 221 -6.95 -2.55 -4.88
C TYR A 221 -5.89 -3.58 -5.30
N GLN A 222 -6.11 -4.84 -4.93
CA GLN A 222 -5.21 -5.99 -5.08
C GLN A 222 -3.92 -5.95 -4.25
N ALA A 223 -3.73 -4.96 -3.37
CA ALA A 223 -2.64 -5.00 -2.42
C ALA A 223 -2.82 -6.16 -1.42
N PRO A 224 -1.76 -6.85 -1.00
CA PRO A 224 -1.85 -7.91 -0.02
C PRO A 224 -2.29 -7.35 1.35
N CYS A 225 -3.12 -8.08 2.06
CA CYS A 225 -3.67 -7.67 3.35
C CYS A 225 -3.83 -8.85 4.32
N GLU A 226 -3.81 -8.58 5.62
CA GLU A 226 -4.14 -9.56 6.67
C GLU A 226 -5.50 -9.25 7.32
N SER A 227 -5.90 -7.98 7.28
CA SER A 227 -7.07 -7.43 7.93
C SER A 227 -7.60 -6.19 7.20
N ASN A 228 -8.82 -5.75 7.54
CA ASN A 228 -9.44 -4.59 6.90
C ASN A 228 -8.72 -3.26 7.21
N ILE A 229 -7.93 -3.19 8.30
CA ILE A 229 -7.16 -1.98 8.62
C ILE A 229 -5.99 -1.75 7.66
N ASP A 230 -5.55 -2.81 6.98
CA ASP A 230 -4.47 -2.77 5.99
C ASP A 230 -4.94 -2.15 4.67
N CYS A 231 -6.25 -2.12 4.41
CA CYS A 231 -6.82 -1.61 3.17
C CYS A 231 -7.22 -0.13 3.29
N ARG A 232 -7.20 0.58 2.15
CA ARG A 232 -7.71 1.96 2.06
C ARG A 232 -9.21 2.03 2.36
N THR A 233 -9.71 3.23 2.64
CA THR A 233 -11.15 3.51 2.77
C THR A 233 -11.93 2.93 1.58
N ASN A 234 -13.07 2.31 1.85
CA ASN A 234 -13.95 1.62 0.88
C ASN A 234 -13.37 0.34 0.24
N LEU A 235 -12.22 -0.14 0.72
CA LEU A 235 -11.69 -1.48 0.41
C LEU A 235 -11.80 -2.38 1.66
N VAL A 236 -12.03 -3.65 1.42
CA VAL A 236 -12.06 -4.71 2.43
C VAL A 236 -11.03 -5.78 2.10
N CYS A 237 -10.45 -6.39 3.14
CA CYS A 237 -9.48 -7.45 2.96
C CYS A 237 -10.20 -8.75 2.60
N ASN A 238 -10.10 -9.15 1.34
CA ASN A 238 -10.73 -10.36 0.84
C ASN A 238 -9.87 -11.59 1.15
N LYS A 239 -10.28 -12.30 2.20
CA LYS A 239 -9.64 -13.53 2.67
C LYS A 239 -10.00 -14.78 1.85
N THR A 240 -10.93 -14.67 0.90
CA THR A 240 -11.31 -15.80 0.03
C THR A 240 -10.29 -16.07 -1.07
N VAL A 241 -9.39 -15.12 -1.34
CA VAL A 241 -8.29 -15.24 -2.30
C VAL A 241 -6.98 -15.49 -1.53
N THR A 242 -6.07 -16.28 -2.13
CA THR A 242 -4.74 -16.55 -1.56
C THR A 242 -3.65 -16.10 -2.56
N PRO A 243 -2.77 -15.13 -2.20
CA PRO A 243 -2.79 -14.39 -0.93
C PRO A 243 -4.05 -13.53 -0.79
N SER A 244 -4.39 -13.19 0.46
CA SER A 244 -5.50 -12.27 0.75
C SER A 244 -5.18 -10.88 0.22
N VAL A 245 -6.16 -10.24 -0.42
CA VAL A 245 -5.97 -8.96 -1.11
C VAL A 245 -7.08 -7.97 -0.81
N CYS A 246 -6.77 -6.69 -0.84
CA CYS A 246 -7.76 -5.62 -0.75
C CYS A 246 -8.65 -5.62 -2.00
N SER A 247 -9.96 -5.72 -1.83
CA SER A 247 -10.94 -5.61 -2.90
C SER A 247 -12.08 -4.68 -2.49
N CYS A 248 -12.84 -4.20 -3.47
CA CYS A 248 -14.06 -3.47 -3.17
C CYS A 248 -15.04 -4.35 -2.40
N GLU A 249 -15.88 -3.72 -1.58
CA GLU A 249 -17.00 -4.37 -0.94
C GLU A 249 -18.05 -4.82 -1.96
N SER A 250 -18.98 -5.69 -1.55
CA SER A 250 -20.09 -6.09 -2.42
C SER A 250 -20.88 -4.86 -2.86
N PHE A 251 -21.32 -4.83 -4.13
CA PHE A 251 -21.99 -3.68 -4.77
C PHE A 251 -21.10 -2.45 -5.00
N TYR A 252 -19.78 -2.60 -4.90
CA TYR A 252 -18.83 -1.59 -5.33
C TYR A 252 -17.95 -2.09 -6.47
N GLN A 253 -17.70 -1.22 -7.45
CA GLN A 253 -16.82 -1.48 -8.57
C GLN A 253 -15.52 -0.68 -8.45
N TYR A 254 -14.38 -1.31 -8.75
CA TYR A 254 -13.09 -0.62 -8.78
C TYR A 254 -12.92 0.18 -10.08
N TYR A 255 -12.56 1.46 -9.95
CA TYR A 255 -12.26 2.35 -11.06
C TYR A 255 -10.75 2.64 -11.12
N PRO A 256 -9.99 1.98 -12.03
CA PRO A 256 -8.54 2.10 -12.09
C PRO A 256 -8.04 3.53 -12.35
N SER A 257 -8.82 4.33 -13.09
CA SER A 257 -8.51 5.74 -13.38
C SER A 257 -8.48 6.61 -12.13
N LEU A 258 -9.26 6.24 -11.11
CA LEU A 258 -9.40 7.00 -9.87
C LEU A 258 -8.76 6.31 -8.66
N ARG A 259 -8.33 5.05 -8.83
CA ARG A 259 -7.82 4.18 -7.75
C ARG A 259 -8.76 4.11 -6.55
N LYS A 260 -10.05 3.94 -6.84
CA LYS A 260 -11.15 4.02 -5.87
C LYS A 260 -12.26 3.03 -6.19
N CYS A 261 -12.97 2.60 -5.15
CA CYS A 261 -14.18 1.80 -5.27
C CYS A 261 -15.39 2.71 -5.30
N ARG A 262 -16.27 2.54 -6.29
CA ARG A 262 -17.52 3.28 -6.35
C ARG A 262 -18.74 2.39 -6.25
N GLY A 263 -19.73 2.85 -5.50
CA GLY A 263 -20.96 2.11 -5.21
C GLY A 263 -21.91 2.12 -6.41
N ASP A 264 -22.31 0.93 -6.84
CA ASP A 264 -23.36 0.70 -7.83
C ASP A 264 -24.71 1.23 -7.33
N PRO A 265 -25.71 1.48 -8.22
CA PRO A 265 -27.08 1.74 -7.81
C PRO A 265 -27.61 0.66 -6.85
N GLY A 266 -28.03 1.08 -5.66
CA GLY A 266 -28.46 0.21 -4.55
C GLY A 266 -27.37 -0.14 -3.53
N ALA A 267 -26.11 0.23 -3.76
CA ALA A 267 -25.05 0.09 -2.76
C ALA A 267 -25.33 0.98 -1.54
N VAL A 268 -25.07 0.45 -0.34
CA VAL A 268 -25.20 1.22 0.91
C VAL A 268 -24.18 2.36 0.90
N CYS A 269 -24.56 3.56 1.28
CA CYS A 269 -23.67 4.72 1.27
C CYS A 269 -23.93 5.63 2.47
N ASP A 270 -22.92 6.40 2.88
CA ASP A 270 -23.04 7.49 3.86
C ASP A 270 -22.71 8.82 3.16
N ARG A 271 -23.46 9.89 3.45
CA ARG A 271 -23.29 11.21 2.81
C ARG A 271 -21.88 11.79 2.98
N ALA A 272 -21.13 11.34 4.00
CA ALA A 272 -19.76 11.77 4.25
C ALA A 272 -18.69 11.04 3.41
N THR A 273 -18.95 9.80 2.98
CA THR A 273 -17.96 8.92 2.33
C THR A 273 -18.43 8.35 0.99
N ALA A 274 -19.65 8.68 0.56
CA ALA A 274 -20.29 8.11 -0.61
C ALA A 274 -19.52 8.44 -1.90
N GLU A 275 -18.82 7.44 -2.41
CA GLU A 275 -18.30 7.42 -3.76
C GLU A 275 -19.27 6.60 -4.62
N CYS A 276 -20.48 7.08 -4.88
CA CYS A 276 -21.35 6.40 -5.85
C CYS A 276 -20.74 6.49 -7.27
N VAL A 277 -21.18 5.61 -8.19
CA VAL A 277 -20.79 5.70 -9.61
C VAL A 277 -21.13 7.06 -10.22
N ASP A 278 -20.54 7.40 -11.37
CA ASP A 278 -20.82 8.67 -12.03
C ASP A 278 -22.32 8.83 -12.29
N ASN A 279 -22.83 10.05 -12.06
CA ASN A 279 -24.25 10.38 -12.14
C ASN A 279 -25.16 9.66 -11.12
N ALA A 280 -24.60 9.09 -10.06
CA ALA A 280 -25.33 8.65 -8.88
C ALA A 280 -25.04 9.55 -7.67
N GLU A 281 -26.02 9.65 -6.78
CA GLU A 281 -25.95 10.38 -5.52
C GLU A 281 -26.40 9.48 -4.37
N CYS A 282 -25.81 9.69 -3.18
CA CYS A 282 -26.23 8.97 -1.99
C CYS A 282 -27.54 9.57 -1.45
N ARG A 283 -28.63 8.81 -1.56
CA ARG A 283 -29.96 9.21 -1.09
C ARG A 283 -30.51 8.13 -0.16
N ASP A 284 -30.97 8.55 1.01
CA ASP A 284 -31.56 7.66 2.03
C ASP A 284 -30.70 6.43 2.37
N GLY A 285 -29.38 6.59 2.34
CA GLY A 285 -28.40 5.54 2.66
C GLY A 285 -28.10 4.57 1.52
N ALA A 286 -28.60 4.84 0.30
CA ALA A 286 -28.31 4.05 -0.89
C ALA A 286 -27.85 4.91 -2.07
N CYS A 287 -26.95 4.39 -2.89
CA CYS A 287 -26.56 5.02 -4.15
C CYS A 287 -27.74 4.95 -5.13
N GLU A 288 -28.25 6.10 -5.56
CA GLU A 288 -29.31 6.20 -6.55
C GLU A 288 -28.85 7.05 -7.74
N CYS A 289 -29.18 6.65 -8.97
CA CYS A 289 -28.93 7.50 -10.12
C CYS A 289 -29.65 8.85 -9.95
N SER A 290 -28.95 9.96 -10.22
CA SER A 290 -29.50 11.31 -10.15
C SER A 290 -30.73 11.46 -11.07
N LYS A 291 -31.49 12.55 -10.89
CA LYS A 291 -32.85 12.72 -11.43
C LYS A 291 -33.05 12.40 -12.92
N GLN A 292 -32.05 12.61 -13.77
CA GLN A 292 -32.15 12.39 -15.23
C GLN A 292 -31.56 11.05 -15.70
N PHE A 293 -30.93 10.27 -14.81
CA PHE A 293 -30.19 9.05 -15.17
C PHE A 293 -30.89 7.78 -14.67
N VAL A 294 -30.67 6.66 -15.36
CA VAL A 294 -31.18 5.33 -14.97
C VAL A 294 -30.05 4.31 -14.92
N PRO A 295 -30.18 3.28 -14.06
CA PRO A 295 -29.26 2.16 -14.07
C PRO A 295 -29.39 1.38 -15.39
N ASP A 296 -28.26 1.06 -16.01
CA ASP A 296 -28.17 0.11 -17.12
C ASP A 296 -27.86 -1.32 -16.64
N GLU A 297 -27.72 -2.27 -17.56
CA GLU A 297 -27.38 -3.67 -17.25
C GLU A 297 -26.02 -3.82 -16.56
N ASN A 298 -25.10 -2.88 -16.80
CA ASN A 298 -23.79 -2.83 -16.15
C ASN A 298 -23.79 -2.04 -14.83
N LYS A 299 -24.98 -1.70 -14.30
CA LYS A 299 -25.15 -0.93 -13.05
C LYS A 299 -24.47 0.44 -13.08
N THR A 300 -24.37 1.04 -14.24
CA THR A 300 -23.93 2.43 -14.42
C THR A 300 -25.13 3.34 -14.64
N CYS A 301 -25.00 4.63 -14.33
CA CYS A 301 -26.07 5.60 -14.53
C CYS A 301 -25.92 6.31 -15.89
N VAL A 302 -26.79 5.95 -16.84
CA VAL A 302 -26.78 6.48 -18.21
C VAL A 302 -27.95 7.44 -18.44
N ASP A 303 -27.77 8.41 -19.34
CA ASP A 303 -28.85 9.30 -19.78
C ASP A 303 -29.74 8.50 -20.75
N PRO A 304 -30.99 8.19 -20.37
CA PRO A 304 -31.85 7.38 -21.21
C PRO A 304 -32.57 8.19 -22.28
N CYS A 305 -32.36 9.51 -22.35
CA CYS A 305 -32.97 10.41 -23.31
C CYS A 305 -32.02 10.70 -24.48
N PRO A 306 -32.04 9.91 -25.58
CA PRO A 306 -31.25 10.21 -26.75
C PRO A 306 -31.67 11.56 -27.37
N LEU A 307 -30.69 12.31 -27.86
CA LEU A 307 -30.84 13.67 -28.40
C LEU A 307 -31.80 13.79 -29.60
N GLN A 308 -32.30 12.68 -30.14
CA GLN A 308 -33.07 12.63 -31.39
C GLN A 308 -34.52 12.17 -31.24
N ILE A 309 -35.07 12.05 -30.02
CA ILE A 309 -36.49 11.62 -29.89
C ILE A 309 -37.43 12.78 -30.22
N PRO A 310 -38.44 12.58 -31.10
CA PRO A 310 -39.48 13.57 -31.33
C PRO A 310 -40.31 13.84 -30.07
N ASN A 311 -40.76 15.08 -29.95
CA ASN A 311 -41.43 15.65 -28.78
C ASN A 311 -42.93 15.24 -28.73
N PRO A 312 -43.54 14.94 -27.56
CA PRO A 312 -42.95 14.79 -26.22
C PRO A 312 -42.40 13.38 -25.98
N ALA A 313 -41.11 13.31 -25.64
CA ALA A 313 -40.42 12.06 -25.35
C ALA A 313 -40.46 11.76 -23.85
N ARG A 314 -41.51 11.07 -23.39
CA ARG A 314 -41.49 10.38 -22.10
C ARG A 314 -41.14 8.93 -22.33
N ILE A 315 -40.22 8.43 -21.52
CA ILE A 315 -39.76 7.05 -21.59
C ILE A 315 -40.04 6.34 -20.27
N ARG A 316 -40.19 5.03 -20.31
CA ARG A 316 -40.46 4.25 -19.10
C ARG A 316 -39.19 4.16 -18.25
N TYR A 317 -39.37 4.19 -16.92
CA TYR A 317 -38.29 3.87 -16.00
C TYR A 317 -37.99 2.35 -16.02
N PRO A 318 -36.72 1.93 -16.16
CA PRO A 318 -36.34 0.51 -16.13
C PRO A 318 -36.78 -0.19 -14.84
N GLY A 319 -37.44 -1.34 -14.95
CA GLY A 319 -37.86 -2.16 -13.80
C GLY A 319 -39.04 -1.62 -12.99
N ASN A 320 -39.60 -0.44 -13.30
CA ASN A 320 -40.78 0.08 -12.62
C ASN A 320 -41.74 0.77 -13.59
N CYS A 321 -42.81 0.06 -13.96
CA CYS A 321 -43.80 0.57 -14.92
C CYS A 321 -44.68 1.70 -14.39
N ARG A 322 -44.68 1.99 -13.08
CA ARG A 322 -45.35 3.17 -12.54
C ARG A 322 -44.51 4.43 -12.73
N LYS A 323 -43.20 4.31 -12.92
CA LYS A 323 -42.29 5.43 -13.08
C LYS A 323 -41.95 5.68 -14.54
N PHE A 324 -41.75 6.95 -14.88
CA PHE A 324 -41.30 7.38 -16.21
C PHE A 324 -40.37 8.58 -16.09
N ILE A 325 -39.63 8.85 -17.16
CA ILE A 325 -38.74 10.00 -17.27
C ILE A 325 -39.29 10.93 -18.34
N ASP A 326 -39.49 12.18 -17.95
CA ASP A 326 -39.82 13.25 -18.87
C ASP A 326 -38.51 13.85 -19.40
N CYS A 327 -38.17 13.56 -20.66
CA CYS A 327 -36.91 14.02 -21.25
C CYS A 327 -36.86 15.53 -21.47
N GLN A 328 -38.01 16.22 -21.53
CA GLN A 328 -38.03 17.68 -21.62
C GLN A 328 -37.68 18.31 -20.27
N GLN A 329 -38.31 17.80 -19.21
CA GLN A 329 -38.13 18.31 -17.85
C GLN A 329 -36.91 17.72 -17.13
N LYS A 330 -36.29 16.68 -17.72
CA LYS A 330 -35.17 15.92 -17.16
C LYS A 330 -35.47 15.40 -15.75
N SER A 331 -36.69 14.93 -15.56
CA SER A 331 -37.22 14.54 -14.25
C SER A 331 -37.85 13.16 -14.27
N LYS A 332 -37.62 12.40 -13.19
CA LYS A 332 -38.37 11.17 -12.86
C LYS A 332 -39.71 11.52 -12.24
N THR A 333 -40.77 10.89 -12.74
CA THR A 333 -42.14 11.08 -12.27
C THR A 333 -42.79 9.72 -12.06
N GLU A 334 -43.68 9.62 -11.07
CA GLU A 334 -44.45 8.40 -10.79
C GLU A 334 -45.94 8.62 -11.09
N CYS A 335 -46.56 7.61 -11.70
CA CYS A 335 -47.98 7.60 -11.98
C CYS A 335 -48.80 7.42 -10.69
N PRO A 336 -49.94 8.13 -10.55
CA PRO A 336 -50.83 7.97 -9.41
C PRO A 336 -51.38 6.54 -9.34
N GLU A 337 -51.56 5.99 -8.15
CA GLU A 337 -52.15 4.65 -8.02
C GLU A 337 -53.61 4.65 -8.50
N PRO A 338 -54.06 3.59 -9.20
CA PRO A 338 -53.38 2.33 -9.53
C PRO A 338 -52.76 2.29 -10.95
N THR A 339 -52.42 3.46 -11.52
CA THR A 339 -52.02 3.58 -12.93
C THR A 339 -50.54 3.31 -13.16
N MET A 340 -50.21 2.94 -14.40
CA MET A 340 -48.86 2.65 -14.91
C MET A 340 -48.59 3.48 -16.16
N PHE A 341 -47.34 3.79 -16.44
CA PHE A 341 -46.94 4.59 -17.60
C PHE A 341 -47.09 3.79 -18.90
N ASN A 342 -47.98 4.25 -19.77
CA ASN A 342 -48.20 3.70 -21.09
C ASN A 342 -47.29 4.40 -22.12
N LEU A 343 -46.21 3.73 -22.51
CA LEU A 343 -45.23 4.28 -23.45
C LEU A 343 -45.84 4.64 -24.82
N ARG A 344 -46.83 3.87 -25.29
CA ARG A 344 -47.47 4.12 -26.60
C ARG A 344 -48.35 5.37 -26.57
N LYS A 345 -49.01 5.63 -25.44
CA LYS A 345 -49.90 6.80 -25.25
C LYS A 345 -49.20 8.00 -24.60
N GLN A 346 -47.97 7.83 -24.11
CA GLN A 346 -47.19 8.86 -23.42
C GLN A 346 -47.89 9.43 -22.15
N LEU A 347 -48.68 8.62 -21.46
CA LEU A 347 -49.48 8.99 -20.28
C LEU A 347 -49.66 7.82 -19.30
N CYS A 348 -50.12 8.12 -18.07
CA CYS A 348 -50.48 7.10 -17.08
C CYS A 348 -51.85 6.48 -17.42
N ASP A 349 -51.90 5.15 -17.51
CA ASP A 349 -53.09 4.39 -17.89
C ASP A 349 -53.28 3.20 -16.92
N TYR A 350 -54.45 2.56 -16.93
CA TYR A 350 -54.68 1.38 -16.13
C TYR A 350 -53.82 0.20 -16.59
N PRO A 351 -53.37 -0.70 -15.69
CA PRO A 351 -52.46 -1.80 -16.02
C PRO A 351 -52.92 -2.65 -17.22
N LYS A 352 -54.24 -2.90 -17.33
CA LYS A 352 -54.85 -3.65 -18.46
C LYS A 352 -54.56 -3.06 -19.85
N ASN A 353 -54.20 -1.78 -19.93
CA ASN A 353 -53.93 -1.06 -21.17
C ASN A 353 -52.42 -0.91 -21.44
N VAL A 354 -51.55 -1.37 -20.53
CA VAL A 354 -50.09 -1.28 -20.63
C VAL A 354 -49.56 -2.66 -21.02
N ILE A 355 -49.37 -2.86 -22.33
CA ILE A 355 -49.06 -4.17 -22.91
C ILE A 355 -47.59 -4.57 -22.70
N ASP A 356 -46.71 -3.57 -22.59
CA ASP A 356 -45.28 -3.79 -22.67
C ASP A 356 -44.60 -3.78 -21.29
N CYS A 357 -45.35 -3.94 -20.19
CA CYS A 357 -44.85 -4.09 -18.82
C CYS A 357 -44.85 -5.59 -18.45
#